data_AF-E3CW28-F1
#
_entry.id   AF-E3CW28-F1
#
_cell.length_a   1.000
_cell.length_b   1.000
_cell.length_c   1.000
_cell.angle_alpha   90.00
_cell.angle_beta   90.00
_cell.angle_gamma   90.00
#
_symmetry.space_group_name_H-M   'P 1'
#
loop_
_entity.id
_entity.type
_entity.pdbx_description
1 polymer ?
#
loop_
_entity_poly.entity_id
_entity_poly.type
_entity_poly.pdbx_seq_one_letter_code
_entity_poly.pdbx_strand_id
1 'polypeptide(L)' 'MSRVVSETAAGKELYRRFRRLSERDAARVLGYMDALEEKHPNEETQAALHEAERIARDPSVKGFTDVAELMDSILNDVRD' A
#
# COMPACT_ATOMS: atom_id res chain seq x y z
N MET A 1 24.23 -5.31 -19.99
CA MET A 1 24.28 -5.07 -18.53
C MET A 1 22.90 -4.62 -18.08
N SER A 2 22.23 -5.43 -17.25
CA SER A 2 20.79 -5.36 -16.97
C SER A 2 20.38 -4.10 -16.18
N ARG A 3 19.27 -3.47 -16.58
CA ARG A 3 18.62 -2.30 -15.96
C ARG A 3 18.39 -2.43 -14.44
N VAL A 4 18.19 -3.66 -13.96
CA VAL A 4 18.01 -3.98 -12.54
C VAL A 4 19.30 -3.78 -11.73
N VAL A 5 20.47 -4.01 -12.35
CA VAL A 5 21.78 -3.79 -11.70
C VAL A 5 22.08 -2.29 -11.58
N SER A 6 21.63 -1.47 -12.54
CA SER A 6 21.76 -0.01 -12.46
C SER A 6 20.83 0.61 -11.42
N GLU A 7 19.60 0.11 -11.27
CA GLU A 7 18.63 0.62 -10.28
C GLU A 7 19.07 0.28 -8.84
N THR A 8 19.61 -0.92 -8.61
CA THR A 8 20.13 -1.31 -7.28
C THR A 8 21.42 -0.56 -6.91
N ALA A 9 22.28 -0.24 -7.88
CA ALA A 9 23.46 0.60 -7.64
C ALA A 9 23.08 2.05 -7.33
N ALA A 10 22.10 2.61 -8.05
CA ALA A 10 21.58 3.95 -7.82
C ALA A 10 20.91 4.07 -6.44
N GLY A 11 20.11 3.08 -6.04
CA GLY A 11 19.48 3.05 -4.71
C GLY A 11 20.49 3.01 -3.57
N LYS A 12 21.56 2.21 -3.71
CA LYS A 12 22.65 2.17 -2.72
C LYS A 12 23.37 3.51 -2.60
N GLU A 13 23.59 4.21 -3.71
CA GLU A 13 24.24 5.52 -3.71
C GLU A 13 23.34 6.62 -3.12
N LEU A 14 22.05 6.59 -3.42
CA LEU A 14 21.07 7.50 -2.81
C LEU A 14 21.03 7.33 -1.30
N TYR A 15 20.99 6.07 -0.81
CA TYR A 15 21.04 5.78 0.62
C TYR A 15 22.33 6.31 1.29
N ARG A 16 23.49 6.15 0.66
CA ARG A 16 24.76 6.69 1.17
C ARG A 16 24.74 8.22 1.27
N ARG A 17 24.17 8.90 0.28
CA ARG A 17 24.05 10.37 0.26
C ARG A 17 23.09 10.84 1.34
N PHE A 18 21.93 10.20 1.45
CA PHE A 18 20.92 10.52 2.45
C PHE A 18 21.46 10.33 3.87
N ARG A 19 22.19 9.24 4.14
CA ARG A 19 22.82 8.98 5.45
C ARG A 19 23.83 10.05 5.88
N ARG A 20 24.38 10.82 4.94
CA ARG A 20 25.33 11.92 5.21
C ARG A 20 24.63 13.25 5.45
N LEU A 21 23.31 13.34 5.31
CA LEU A 21 22.57 14.57 5.56
C LEU A 21 22.53 14.89 7.06
N SER A 22 22.46 16.18 7.37
CA SER A 22 22.09 16.64 8.71
C SER A 22 20.63 16.27 9.00
N GLU A 23 20.26 16.13 10.28
CA GLU A 23 18.85 15.88 10.66
C GLU A 23 17.90 16.91 10.07
N ARG A 24 18.31 18.19 10.06
CA ARG A 24 17.54 19.30 9.48
C ARG A 24 17.29 19.11 7.99
N ASP A 25 18.31 18.71 7.24
CA ASP A 25 18.19 18.55 5.79
C ASP A 25 17.45 17.25 5.43
N ALA A 26 17.65 16.18 6.21
CA ALA A 26 16.88 14.95 6.09
C ALA A 26 15.38 15.21 6.32
N ALA A 27 15.03 15.96 7.37
CA ALA A 27 13.65 16.35 7.65
C ALA A 27 13.05 17.20 6.53
N ARG A 28 13.83 18.11 5.92
CA ARG A 28 13.37 18.91 4.78
C ARG A 28 13.10 18.04 3.54
N VAL A 29 13.99 17.09 3.24
CA VAL A 29 13.81 16.16 2.12
C VAL A 29 12.57 15.31 2.33
N LEU A 30 12.38 14.74 3.52
CA LEU A 30 11.19 13.97 3.86
C LEU A 30 9.91 14.82 3.72
N GLY A 31 9.89 16.05 4.24
CA GLY A 31 8.74 16.94 4.08
C GLY A 31 8.41 17.28 2.62
N TYR A 32 9.40 17.34 1.72
CA TYR A 32 9.12 17.46 0.29
C TYR A 32 8.58 16.17 -0.32
N MET A 33 9.06 15.01 0.13
CA MET A 33 8.55 13.71 -0.33
C MET A 33 7.09 13.53 0.11
N ASP A 34 6.76 13.80 1.37
CA ASP A 34 5.40 13.73 1.91
C ASP A 34 4.46 14.72 1.19
N ALA A 35 4.96 15.89 0.79
CA ALA A 35 4.18 16.87 0.02
C ALA A 35 3.94 16.44 -1.43
N LEU A 36 4.80 15.58 -1.98
CA LEU A 36 4.68 14.99 -3.32
C LEU A 36 3.98 13.64 -3.31
N GLU A 37 3.83 13.00 -2.14
CA GLU A 37 3.16 11.72 -2.00
C GLU A 37 1.69 11.89 -2.42
N GLU A 38 1.27 11.08 -3.40
CA GLU A 38 -0.12 11.03 -3.80
C GLU A 38 -0.94 10.50 -2.62
N LYS A 39 -1.83 11.35 -2.09
CA LYS A 39 -2.77 10.97 -1.02
C LYS A 39 -3.79 9.90 -1.44
N HIS A 40 -3.75 9.51 -2.71
CA HIS A 40 -4.67 8.55 -3.30
C HIS A 40 -4.09 7.15 -3.12
N PRO A 41 -4.93 6.14 -2.89
CA PRO A 41 -4.47 4.76 -2.90
C PRO A 41 -3.77 4.44 -4.23
N ASN A 42 -2.80 3.52 -4.24
CA ASN A 42 -2.18 3.09 -5.49
C ASN A 42 -3.22 2.41 -6.42
N GLU A 43 -2.86 2.18 -7.68
CA GLU A 43 -3.76 1.61 -8.70
C GLU A 43 -4.40 0.28 -8.26
N GLU A 44 -3.62 -0.61 -7.64
CA GLU A 44 -4.10 -1.89 -7.13
C GLU A 44 -5.16 -1.69 -6.03
N THR A 45 -4.89 -0.77 -5.10
CA THR A 45 -5.83 -0.46 -4.02
C THR A 45 -7.09 0.21 -4.56
N GLN A 46 -6.98 1.11 -5.54
CA GLN A 46 -8.14 1.71 -6.19
C GLN A 46 -8.98 0.65 -6.91
N ALA A 47 -8.34 -0.27 -7.63
CA ALA A 47 -9.03 -1.38 -8.31
C ALA A 47 -9.76 -2.29 -7.31
N ALA A 48 -9.11 -2.63 -6.19
CA ALA A 48 -9.72 -3.41 -5.11
C ALA A 48 -10.93 -2.70 -4.49
N LEU A 49 -10.86 -1.37 -4.30
CA LEU A 49 -11.99 -0.58 -3.80
C LEU A 49 -13.17 -0.58 -4.78
N HIS A 50 -12.91 -0.38 -6.08
CA HIS A 50 -13.97 -0.45 -7.10
C HIS A 50 -14.62 -1.83 -7.20
N GLU A 51 -13.83 -2.88 -7.06
CA GLU A 51 -14.34 -4.25 -7.05
C GLU A 51 -15.17 -4.52 -5.79
N ALA A 52 -14.72 -4.05 -4.62
CA ALA A 52 -15.48 -4.15 -3.38
C ALA A 52 -16.85 -3.44 -3.50
N GLU A 53 -16.91 -2.26 -4.12
CA GLU A 53 -18.17 -1.56 -4.39
C GLU A 53 -19.11 -2.35 -5.31
N ARG A 54 -18.56 -3.02 -6.33
CA ARG A 54 -19.32 -3.87 -7.25
C ARG A 54 -19.92 -5.06 -6.50
N ILE A 55 -19.10 -5.75 -5.70
CA ILE A 55 -19.49 -6.90 -4.88
C ILE A 55 -20.57 -6.49 -3.86
N ALA A 56 -20.41 -5.34 -3.20
CA ALA A 56 -21.36 -4.85 -2.20
C ALA A 56 -22.78 -4.55 -2.76
N ARG A 57 -22.91 -4.31 -4.07
CA ARG A 57 -24.20 -4.08 -4.75
C ARG A 57 -24.81 -5.35 -5.32
N ASP A 58 -24.08 -6.45 -5.31
CA ASP A 58 -24.56 -7.73 -5.80
C ASP A 58 -25.39 -8.43 -4.71
N PRO A 59 -26.71 -8.61 -4.91
CA PRO A 59 -27.56 -9.25 -3.90
C PRO A 59 -27.28 -10.74 -3.72
N SER A 60 -26.50 -11.37 -4.61
CA SER A 60 -26.08 -12.78 -4.47
C SER A 60 -24.89 -12.96 -3.54
N VAL A 61 -24.20 -11.88 -3.18
CA VAL A 61 -23.05 -11.92 -2.27
C VAL A 61 -23.54 -11.97 -0.83
N LYS A 62 -22.91 -12.83 -0.02
CA LYS A 62 -23.21 -12.94 1.41
C LYS A 62 -22.86 -11.62 2.11
N GLY A 63 -23.88 -10.90 2.54
CA GLY A 63 -23.76 -9.75 3.44
C GLY A 63 -23.84 -10.18 4.90
N PHE A 64 -23.29 -9.35 5.80
CA PHE A 64 -23.34 -9.57 7.25
C PHE A 64 -23.87 -8.33 7.94
N THR A 65 -24.72 -8.51 8.95
CA THR A 65 -25.25 -7.41 9.78
C THR A 65 -24.73 -7.43 11.20
N ASP A 66 -24.06 -8.51 11.60
CA ASP A 66 -23.42 -8.71 12.88
C ASP A 66 -21.95 -9.10 12.71
N VAL A 67 -21.09 -8.59 13.60
CA VAL A 67 -19.64 -8.79 13.51
C VAL A 67 -19.24 -10.21 13.93
N ALA A 68 -19.94 -10.83 14.88
CA ALA A 68 -19.62 -12.19 15.30
C ALA A 68 -19.90 -13.17 14.16
N GLU A 69 -21.03 -13.01 13.45
CA GLU A 69 -21.36 -13.81 12.27
C GLU A 69 -20.31 -13.68 11.16
N LEU A 70 -19.84 -12.46 10.89
CA LEU A 70 -18.76 -12.20 9.92
C LEU A 70 -17.49 -12.97 10.30
N MET A 71 -17.05 -12.85 11.57
CA MET A 71 -15.82 -13.46 12.04
C MET A 71 -15.90 -14.99 12.04
N ASP A 72 -17.05 -15.56 12.42
CA ASP A 72 -17.26 -17.01 12.37
C ASP A 72 -17.17 -17.54 10.94
N SER A 73 -17.74 -16.82 9.95
CA SER A 73 -17.64 -17.21 8.54
C SER A 73 -16.18 -17.19 8.06
N ILE A 74 -15.44 -16.12 8.33
CA ILE A 74 -14.03 -15.98 7.90
C ILE A 74 -13.17 -17.05 8.55
N LEU A 75 -13.36 -17.32 9.84
CA LEU A 75 -12.55 -18.30 10.56
C LEU A 75 -12.82 -19.74 10.12
N ASN A 76 -14.03 -20.03 9.65
CA ASN A 76 -14.35 -21.32 9.05
C ASN A 76 -13.72 -21.46 7.66
N ASP A 77 -13.79 -20.41 6.82
CA ASP A 77 -13.22 -20.43 5.47
C ASP A 77 -11.69 -20.58 5.45
N VAL A 78 -10.98 -20.15 6.51
CA VAL A 78 -9.52 -20.29 6.65
C VAL A 78 -9.09 -21.66 7.18
N ARG A 79 -10.02 -22.43 7.76
CA ARG A 79 -9.74 -23.75 8.37
C ARG A 79 -9.85 -24.91 7.38
N ASP A 80 -10.47 -24.69 6.22
CA ASP A 80 -10.56 -25.64 5.11
C ASP A 80 -9.40 -25.46 4.11
#